data_AF-A0A5D4SG76-F1
#
_entry.id   AF-A0A5D4SG76-F1
#
_cell.length_a   1.000
_cell.length_b   1.000
_cell.length_c   1.000
_cell.angle_alpha   90.00
_cell.angle_beta   90.00
_cell.angle_gamma   90.00
#
_symmetry.space_group_name_H-M   'P 1'
#
loop_
_entity.id
_entity.type
_entity.pdbx_description
1 polymer ?
#
loop_
_entity_poly.entity_id
_entity_poly.type
_entity_poly.pdbx_seq_one_letter_code
_entity_poly.pdbx_strand_id
1 'polypeptide(L)'
;MTVKTGSFIFIRVFLGLMYLWVVADRLGILGPVGNLGVVWGNFDHFLEYTATLNPWFPRVVSDILGYFVTFLEVVLGVLLVSGIRLKEAALASLAQLLVFLLSMTFSIGFKEAFDYIVFTVVVAAASALVYKDAKRRRPGLV
;
A
#
# COMPACT_ATOMS: atom_id res chain seq x y z
N MET A 1 -19.47 18.37 -8.25
CA MET A 1 -19.68 16.92 -8.11
C MET A 1 -19.39 16.50 -6.67
N THR A 2 -20.42 16.49 -5.84
CA THR A 2 -20.35 16.07 -4.43
C THR A 2 -20.32 14.55 -4.38
N VAL A 3 -19.13 13.97 -4.24
CA VAL A 3 -18.97 12.55 -3.92
C VAL A 3 -19.77 12.31 -2.63
N LYS A 4 -20.83 11.48 -2.69
CA LYS A 4 -21.67 11.17 -1.53
C LYS A 4 -20.78 10.56 -0.44
N THR A 5 -20.97 10.98 0.82
CA THR A 5 -20.18 10.54 1.99
C THR A 5 -20.03 9.02 2.08
N GLY A 6 -21.02 8.25 1.61
CA GLY A 6 -20.96 6.78 1.53
C GLY A 6 -19.86 6.24 0.61
N SER A 7 -19.58 6.89 -0.52
CA SER A 7 -18.52 6.45 -1.45
C SER A 7 -17.13 6.56 -0.82
N PHE A 8 -16.92 7.57 0.03
CA PHE A 8 -15.63 7.76 0.72
C PHE A 8 -15.40 6.71 1.82
N ILE A 9 -16.48 6.28 2.48
CA ILE A 9 -16.44 5.19 3.47
C ILE A 9 -16.15 3.85 2.78
N PHE A 10 -16.75 3.60 1.62
CA PHE A 10 -16.47 2.39 0.86
C PHE A 10 -15.00 2.33 0.44
N ILE A 11 -14.46 3.41 -0.12
CA ILE A 11 -13.06 3.48 -0.58
C ILE A 11 -12.08 3.27 0.58
N ARG A 12 -12.27 3.92 1.74
CA ARG A 12 -11.34 3.74 2.88
C ARG A 12 -11.34 2.31 3.41
N VAL A 13 -12.53 1.70 3.51
CA VAL A 13 -12.65 0.32 4.02
C VAL A 13 -12.05 -0.64 3.02
N PHE A 14 -12.33 -0.46 1.73
CA PHE A 14 -11.74 -1.28 0.67
C PHE A 14 -10.22 -1.18 0.65
N LEU A 15 -9.64 0.03 0.71
CA LEU A 15 -8.19 0.22 0.78
C LEU A 15 -7.59 -0.44 2.04
N GLY A 16 -8.23 -0.28 3.20
CA GLY A 16 -7.78 -0.93 4.43
C GLY A 16 -7.83 -2.46 4.35
N LEU A 17 -8.89 -3.01 3.75
CA LEU A 17 -9.01 -4.45 3.49
C LEU A 17 -7.95 -4.94 2.51
N MET A 18 -7.57 -4.17 1.49
CA MET A 18 -6.49 -4.54 0.58
C MET A 18 -5.14 -4.64 1.31
N TYR A 19 -4.82 -3.70 2.21
CA TYR A 19 -3.63 -3.82 3.06
C TYR A 19 -3.65 -5.09 3.91
N LEU A 20 -4.78 -5.36 4.57
CA LEU A 20 -4.93 -6.56 5.40
C LEU A 20 -4.90 -7.86 4.58
N TRP A 21 -5.41 -7.83 3.35
CA TRP A 21 -5.37 -8.96 2.43
C TRP A 21 -3.93 -9.30 2.03
N VAL A 22 -3.12 -8.30 1.67
CA VAL A 22 -1.70 -8.51 1.34
C VAL A 22 -0.93 -9.06 2.55
N VAL A 23 -1.25 -8.59 3.76
CA VAL A 23 -0.65 -9.16 4.98
C VAL A 23 -1.09 -10.61 5.17
N ALA A 24 -2.38 -10.92 4.96
CA ALA A 24 -2.88 -12.29 5.08
C ALA A 24 -2.23 -13.25 4.08
N ASP A 25 -1.95 -12.78 2.86
CA ASP A 25 -1.17 -13.50 1.85
C ASP A 25 0.26 -13.81 2.35
N ARG A 26 0.96 -12.80 2.88
CA ARG A 26 2.32 -12.96 3.43
C ARG A 26 2.38 -13.87 4.65
N LEU A 27 1.34 -13.88 5.47
CA LEU A 27 1.26 -14.77 6.64
C LEU A 27 0.82 -16.21 6.26
N GLY A 28 0.55 -16.47 4.98
CA GLY A 28 0.11 -17.78 4.48
C GLY A 28 -1.31 -18.16 4.88
N ILE A 29 -2.11 -17.21 5.38
CA ILE A 29 -3.51 -17.43 5.76
C ILE A 29 -4.36 -17.75 4.53
N LEU A 30 -4.00 -17.22 3.37
CA LEU A 30 -4.70 -17.44 2.09
C LEU A 30 -4.30 -18.76 1.41
N GLY A 31 -3.36 -19.52 1.98
CA GLY A 31 -2.86 -20.78 1.43
C GLY A 31 -1.51 -20.63 0.70
N PRO A 32 -1.02 -21.72 0.10
CA PRO A 32 0.31 -21.76 -0.51
C PRO A 32 0.41 -20.97 -1.83
N VAL A 33 1.63 -20.57 -2.17
CA VAL A 33 1.99 -19.96 -3.47
C VAL A 33 1.46 -20.83 -4.62
N GLY A 34 0.83 -20.19 -5.60
CA GLY A 34 0.25 -20.85 -6.77
C GLY A 34 -1.29 -20.99 -6.71
N ASN A 35 -1.90 -20.75 -5.55
CA ASN A 35 -3.35 -20.58 -5.46
C ASN A 35 -3.79 -19.25 -6.10
N LEU A 36 -5.01 -19.22 -6.64
CA LEU A 36 -5.61 -18.02 -7.23
C LEU A 36 -5.65 -16.86 -6.22
N GLY A 37 -4.95 -15.77 -6.54
CA GLY A 37 -4.90 -14.56 -5.70
C GLY A 37 -3.89 -14.59 -4.55
N VAL A 38 -3.04 -15.62 -4.49
CA VAL A 38 -1.92 -15.73 -3.55
C VAL A 38 -0.62 -15.38 -4.27
N VAL A 39 0.09 -14.35 -3.79
CA VAL A 39 1.37 -13.91 -4.37
C VAL A 39 2.53 -14.51 -3.59
N TRP A 40 2.46 -14.42 -2.26
CA TRP A 40 3.57 -14.82 -1.38
C TRP A 40 3.35 -16.15 -0.68
N GLY A 41 2.13 -16.45 -0.22
CA GLY A 41 1.73 -17.70 0.44
C GLY A 41 2.49 -18.11 1.71
N ASN A 42 3.65 -17.52 2.00
CA ASN A 42 4.39 -17.60 3.25
C ASN A 42 5.31 -16.39 3.39
N PHE A 43 5.84 -16.19 4.60
CA PHE A 43 6.61 -15.00 4.91
C PHE A 43 8.03 -15.08 4.33
N ASP A 44 8.60 -16.28 4.21
CA ASP A 44 9.96 -16.47 3.70
C ASP A 44 10.09 -16.09 2.22
N HIS A 45 9.12 -16.46 1.38
CA HIS A 45 9.07 -16.02 -0.02
C HIS A 45 8.93 -14.50 -0.14
N PHE A 46 8.16 -13.88 0.75
CA PHE A 46 8.07 -12.43 0.79
C PHE A 46 9.41 -11.78 1.17
N LEU A 47 10.15 -12.33 2.13
CA LEU A 47 11.48 -11.83 2.50
C LEU A 47 12.51 -12.03 1.40
N GLU A 48 12.50 -13.18 0.73
CA GLU A 48 13.33 -13.43 -0.45
C GLU A 48 13.06 -12.40 -1.55
N TYR A 49 11.79 -12.14 -1.85
CA TYR A 49 11.44 -11.13 -2.84
C TYR A 49 11.83 -9.72 -2.39
N THR A 50 11.61 -9.39 -1.12
CA THR A 50 12.01 -8.09 -0.56
C THR A 50 13.52 -7.86 -0.69
N ALA A 51 14.33 -8.91 -0.55
CA ALA A 51 15.76 -8.84 -0.80
C ALA A 51 16.09 -8.56 -2.28
N THR A 52 15.34 -9.12 -3.24
CA THR A 52 15.50 -8.80 -4.67
C THR A 52 15.18 -7.35 -5.00
N LEU A 53 14.24 -6.74 -4.27
CA LEU A 53 13.89 -5.33 -4.42
C LEU A 53 14.92 -4.40 -3.77
N ASN A 54 15.79 -4.91 -2.93
CA ASN A 54 16.76 -4.14 -2.15
C ASN A 54 18.19 -4.68 -2.33
N PRO A 55 18.71 -4.78 -3.57
CA PRO A 55 20.02 -5.37 -3.82
C PRO A 55 21.17 -4.56 -3.20
N TRP A 56 20.92 -3.30 -2.83
CA TRP A 56 21.89 -2.43 -2.18
C TRP A 56 22.06 -2.70 -0.68
N PHE A 57 21.13 -3.42 -0.05
CA PHE A 57 21.17 -3.71 1.38
C PHE A 57 21.59 -5.15 1.67
N PRO A 58 22.35 -5.41 2.75
CA PRO A 58 22.59 -6.77 3.22
C PRO A 58 21.26 -7.47 3.57
N ARG A 59 21.20 -8.80 3.39
CA ARG A 59 19.98 -9.60 3.62
C ARG A 59 19.30 -9.31 4.95
N VAL A 60 20.07 -9.18 6.02
CA VAL A 60 19.56 -8.88 7.37
C VAL A 60 18.77 -7.57 7.41
N VAL A 61 19.23 -6.53 6.71
CA VAL A 61 18.54 -5.23 6.67
C VAL A 61 17.25 -5.35 5.85
N SER A 62 17.29 -6.04 4.70
CA SER A 62 16.11 -6.29 3.88
C SER A 62 15.03 -7.08 4.62
N ASP A 63 15.43 -8.06 5.44
CA ASP A 63 14.50 -8.83 6.26
C ASP A 63 13.82 -7.95 7.33
N ILE A 64 14.61 -7.14 8.05
CA ILE A 64 14.09 -6.18 9.03
C ILE A 64 13.10 -5.21 8.38
N LEU A 65 13.41 -4.72 7.17
CA LEU A 65 12.51 -3.87 6.40
C LEU A 65 11.21 -4.61 6.04
N GLY A 66 11.29 -5.89 5.65
CA GLY A 66 10.11 -6.71 5.37
C GLY A 66 9.17 -6.84 6.56
N TYR A 67 9.72 -7.11 7.76
CA TYR A 67 8.93 -7.14 9.00
C TYR A 67 8.33 -5.78 9.33
N PHE A 68 9.13 -4.71 9.21
CA PHE A 68 8.69 -3.35 9.50
C PHE A 68 7.56 -2.89 8.58
N VAL A 69 7.69 -3.15 7.27
CA VAL A 69 6.66 -2.83 6.28
C VAL A 69 5.37 -3.61 6.55
N THR A 70 5.47 -4.90 6.86
CA THR A 70 4.29 -5.72 7.20
C THR A 70 3.59 -5.18 8.46
N PHE A 71 4.34 -4.79 9.49
CA PHE A 71 3.76 -4.16 10.67
C PHE A 71 3.05 -2.84 10.34
N LEU A 72 3.68 -1.98 9.53
CA LEU A 72 3.07 -0.73 9.08
C LEU A 72 1.79 -0.97 8.28
N GLU A 73 1.76 -1.96 7.38
CA GLU A 73 0.57 -2.31 6.61
C GLU A 73 -0.60 -2.74 7.49
N VAL A 74 -0.34 -3.51 8.54
CA VAL A 74 -1.38 -3.87 9.53
C VAL A 74 -1.94 -2.62 10.20
N VAL A 75 -1.06 -1.76 10.70
CA VAL A 75 -1.47 -0.51 11.38
C VAL A 75 -2.26 0.39 10.43
N LEU A 76 -1.79 0.59 9.20
CA LEU A 76 -2.46 1.40 8.19
C LEU A 76 -3.81 0.80 7.78
N GLY A 77 -3.87 -0.52 7.58
CA GLY A 77 -5.11 -1.23 7.29
C GLY A 77 -6.17 -1.01 8.38
N VAL A 78 -5.79 -1.20 9.65
CA VAL A 78 -6.69 -0.99 10.80
C VAL A 78 -7.11 0.48 10.93
N LEU A 79 -6.19 1.44 10.75
CA LEU A 79 -6.51 2.88 10.81
C LEU A 79 -7.48 3.30 9.70
N LEU A 80 -7.30 2.77 8.47
CA LEU A 80 -8.18 3.07 7.33
C LEU A 80 -9.59 2.49 7.53
N VAL A 81 -9.70 1.24 8.00
CA VAL A 81 -10.98 0.59 8.29
C VAL A 81 -11.70 1.29 9.45
N SER A 82 -11.02 1.53 10.57
CA SER A 82 -11.60 2.20 11.74
C SER A 82 -11.93 3.67 11.48
N GLY A 83 -11.22 4.33 10.57
CA GLY A 83 -11.40 5.76 10.29
C GLY A 83 -10.70 6.67 11.28
N ILE A 84 -9.81 6.13 12.09
CA ILE A 84 -9.02 6.89 13.07
C ILE A 84 -7.84 7.53 12.33
N ARG A 85 -7.61 8.83 12.57
CA ARG A 85 -6.50 9.60 11.98
C ARG A 85 -6.31 9.41 10.45
N LEU A 86 -7.41 9.38 9.70
CA LEU A 86 -7.42 9.16 8.24
C LEU A 86 -6.47 10.04 7.43
N LYS A 87 -6.15 11.26 7.90
CA LYS A 87 -5.18 12.14 7.23
C LYS A 87 -3.77 11.55 7.28
N GLU A 88 -3.35 11.11 8.46
CA GLU A 88 -2.04 10.52 8.71
C GLU A 88 -1.94 9.17 8.01
N ALA A 89 -2.98 8.32 8.15
CA ALA A 89 -3.01 7.01 7.50
C ALA A 89 -2.91 7.12 5.97
N ALA A 90 -3.67 8.02 5.35
CA ALA A 90 -3.60 8.22 3.90
C ALA A 90 -2.24 8.74 3.41
N LEU A 91 -1.60 9.65 4.16
CA LEU A 91 -0.28 10.17 3.82
C LEU A 91 0.80 9.09 3.97
N ALA A 92 0.75 8.31 5.05
CA ALA A 92 1.66 7.21 5.29
C ALA A 92 1.48 6.10 4.24
N SER A 93 0.25 5.75 3.87
CA SER A 93 -0.04 4.83 2.77
C SER A 93 0.56 5.31 1.44
N LEU A 94 0.41 6.59 1.10
CA LEU A 94 1.03 7.15 -0.11
C LEU A 94 2.56 7.07 -0.05
N ALA A 95 3.16 7.46 1.08
CA ALA A 95 4.61 7.40 1.25
C ALA A 95 5.14 5.97 1.11
N GLN A 96 4.47 5.00 1.73
CA GLN A 96 4.84 3.59 1.62
C GLN A 96 4.74 3.07 0.17
N LEU A 97 3.64 3.39 -0.53
CA LEU A 97 3.46 2.99 -1.93
C LEU A 97 4.49 3.65 -2.85
N LEU A 98 4.88 4.90 -2.58
CA LEU A 98 5.94 5.59 -3.32
C LEU A 98 7.30 4.94 -3.11
N VAL A 99 7.66 4.60 -1.88
CA VAL A 99 8.91 3.89 -1.59
C VAL A 99 8.93 2.53 -2.28
N PHE A 100 7.83 1.79 -2.24
CA PHE A 100 7.69 0.50 -2.92
C PHE A 100 7.81 0.64 -4.44
N LEU A 101 7.14 1.65 -5.01
CA LEU A 101 7.20 1.98 -6.44
C LEU A 101 8.62 2.27 -6.91
N LEU A 102 9.33 3.14 -6.19
CA LEU A 102 10.71 3.49 -6.50
C LEU A 102 11.61 2.26 -6.39
N SER A 103 11.45 1.48 -5.32
CA SER A 103 12.23 0.25 -5.11
C SER A 103 12.02 -0.75 -6.25
N MET A 104 10.77 -1.01 -6.66
CA MET A 104 10.50 -1.87 -7.82
C MET A 104 11.08 -1.28 -9.12
N THR A 105 10.88 0.01 -9.36
CA THR A 105 11.34 0.66 -10.60
C THR A 105 12.86 0.59 -10.75
N PHE A 106 13.61 0.79 -9.67
CA PHE A 106 15.08 0.77 -9.69
C PHE A 106 15.65 -0.65 -9.65
N SER A 107 14.97 -1.61 -9.02
CA SER A 107 15.51 -2.97 -8.83
C SER A 107 15.13 -3.95 -9.93
N ILE A 108 13.85 -3.96 -10.33
CA ILE A 108 13.32 -4.92 -11.32
C ILE A 108 12.83 -4.24 -12.61
N GLY A 109 12.84 -2.91 -12.65
CA GLY A 109 12.54 -2.12 -13.84
C GLY A 109 11.11 -1.61 -13.90
N PHE A 110 10.89 -0.65 -14.80
CA PHE A 110 9.62 0.08 -14.94
C PHE A 110 8.44 -0.80 -15.33
N LYS A 111 8.65 -1.75 -16.25
CA LYS A 111 7.58 -2.64 -16.75
C LYS A 111 6.98 -3.48 -15.63
N GLU A 112 7.83 -4.15 -14.84
CA GLU A 112 7.39 -5.01 -13.74
C GLU A 112 6.70 -4.20 -12.63
N ALA A 113 7.21 -3.01 -12.32
CA ALA A 113 6.57 -2.09 -11.39
C ALA A 113 5.17 -1.63 -11.86
N PHE A 114 4.98 -1.49 -13.18
CA PHE A 114 3.70 -1.13 -13.79
C PHE A 114 2.68 -2.27 -13.74
N ASP A 115 3.13 -3.51 -14.02
CA ASP A 115 2.28 -4.71 -13.99
C ASP A 115 1.73 -4.99 -12.58
N TYR A 116 2.44 -4.59 -11.52
CA TYR A 116 2.04 -4.77 -10.11
C TYR A 116 0.99 -3.75 -9.59
N ILE A 117 0.28 -3.03 -10.46
CA ILE A 117 -0.72 -1.96 -10.17
C ILE A 117 -0.20 -0.78 -9.31
N VAL A 118 1.03 -0.84 -8.78
CA VAL A 118 1.58 0.11 -7.81
C VAL A 118 1.56 1.54 -8.34
N PHE A 119 1.93 1.74 -9.61
CA PHE A 119 1.85 3.04 -10.29
C PHE A 119 0.44 3.63 -10.21
N THR A 120 -0.58 2.83 -10.54
CA THR A 120 -1.99 3.26 -10.54
C THR A 120 -2.44 3.64 -9.13
N VAL A 121 -2.05 2.88 -8.11
CA VAL A 121 -2.43 3.15 -6.72
C VAL A 121 -1.75 4.43 -6.20
N VAL A 122 -0.46 4.64 -6.51
CA VAL A 122 0.28 5.86 -6.15
C VAL A 122 -0.37 7.10 -6.77
N VAL A 123 -0.65 7.07 -8.08
CA VAL A 123 -1.26 8.21 -8.79
C VAL A 123 -2.65 8.50 -8.26
N ALA A 124 -3.45 7.47 -7.98
CA ALA A 124 -4.78 7.62 -7.39
C ALA A 124 -4.72 8.26 -5.98
N ALA A 125 -3.80 7.79 -5.13
CA ALA A 125 -3.60 8.33 -3.79
C ALA A 125 -3.12 9.78 -3.81
N ALA A 126 -2.16 10.12 -4.69
CA ALA A 126 -1.68 11.49 -4.87
C ALA A 126 -2.80 12.43 -5.36
N SER A 127 -3.58 11.99 -6.36
CA SER A 127 -4.72 12.74 -6.88
C SER A 127 -5.79 13.02 -5.81
N ALA A 128 -6.05 12.04 -4.94
CA ALA A 128 -6.97 12.19 -3.81
C ALA A 128 -6.49 13.24 -2.78
N LEU A 129 -5.18 13.30 -2.50
CA LEU A 129 -4.61 14.32 -1.61
C LEU A 129 -4.69 15.72 -2.22
N VAL A 130 -4.38 15.86 -3.52
CA VAL A 130 -4.49 17.15 -4.24
C VAL A 130 -5.94 17.64 -4.24
N TYR A 131 -6.92 16.76 -4.50
CA TYR A 131 -8.34 17.12 -4.43
C TYR A 131 -8.73 17.63 -3.03
N LYS A 132 -8.26 16.95 -1.99
CA LYS A 132 -8.54 17.32 -0.60
C LYS A 132 -7.95 18.68 -0.24
N ASP A 133 -6.72 18.96 -0.69
CA ASP A 133 -6.08 20.26 -0.47
C ASP A 133 -6.80 21.38 -1.24
N ALA A 134 -7.13 21.16 -2.52
CA ALA A 134 -7.90 22.10 -3.32
C ALA A 134 -9.28 22.42 -2.70
N LYS A 135 -9.97 21.40 -2.17
CA LYS A 135 -11.24 21.59 -1.46
C LYS A 135 -11.08 22.35 -0.15
N ARG A 136 -9.99 22.12 0.59
CA ARG A 136 -9.67 22.87 1.83
C ARG A 136 -9.35 24.33 1.54
N ARG A 137 -8.73 24.64 0.38
CA ARG A 137 -8.40 26.00 -0.07
C ARG A 137 -9.58 26.76 -0.70
N ARG A 138 -10.72 26.10 -0.96
CA ARG A 138 -12.00 26.76 -1.31
C ARG A 138 -13.01 26.77 -0.15
N PRO A 139 -12.74 27.43 1.01
CA PRO A 139 -13.80 27.75 1.94
C PRO A 139 -14.45 29.07 1.51
N GLY A 140 -15.40 29.04 0.55
CA GLY A 140 -16.26 30.22 0.29
C GLY A 140 -16.47 30.69 -1.15
N LEU A 141 -16.75 29.81 -2.11
CA LEU A 141 -17.64 30.22 -3.19
C LEU A 141 -18.93 29.41 -3.07
N VAL A 142 -19.94 30.11 -2.53
CA VAL A 142 -21.37 29.79 -2.58
C VAL A 142 -21.79 29.63 -4.03
#